data_AF-A0A7Z9LIC7-F1
#
_entry.id   AF-A0A7Z9LIC7-F1
#
_cell.length_a   1.000
_cell.length_b   1.000
_cell.length_c   1.000
_cell.angle_alpha   90.00
_cell.angle_beta   90.00
_cell.angle_gamma   90.00
#
_symmetry.space_group_name_H-M   'P 1'
#
loop_
_entity.id
_entity.type
_entity.pdbx_description
1 polymer ?
#
loop_
_entity_poly.entity_id
_entity_poly.type
_entity_poly.pdbx_seq_one_letter_code
_entity_poly.pdbx_strand_id
1 'polypeptide(L)'
;MVIKEDFSRRKFIRYSVIGGAVVPLLSGVPYENEVYGGVFNAPKDLENLTEMERIHLPKVTLPPVVEDGTQASIVVSLDHPMEEDHYIKSIQILNFADPVVIKGKFYMTPINGEAFISTQIRLAGGEGTVWVVA
;
A
#
# COMPACT_ATOMS: atom_id res chain seq x y z
N MET A 1 -52.32 -33.89 5.40
CA MET A 1 -51.36 -34.55 6.31
C MET A 1 -49.98 -34.02 5.95
N VAL A 2 -49.40 -33.24 6.85
CA VAL A 2 -48.14 -32.48 6.67
C VAL A 2 -46.96 -33.46 6.78
N ILE A 3 -46.15 -33.60 5.73
CA ILE A 3 -44.85 -34.27 5.82
C ILE A 3 -43.80 -33.17 5.99
N LYS A 4 -43.17 -33.16 7.16
CA LYS A 4 -42.16 -32.21 7.62
C LYS A 4 -40.83 -32.53 6.93
N GLU A 5 -40.30 -31.59 6.15
CA GLU A 5 -38.99 -31.72 5.50
C GLU A 5 -37.85 -31.45 6.50
N ASP A 6 -37.23 -32.50 7.03
CA ASP A 6 -35.99 -32.38 7.82
C ASP A 6 -34.76 -32.45 6.89
N PHE A 7 -34.45 -31.33 6.23
CA PHE A 7 -33.20 -31.18 5.48
C PHE A 7 -32.04 -30.83 6.41
N SER A 8 -31.38 -31.85 6.94
CA SER A 8 -30.25 -31.68 7.87
C SER A 8 -28.95 -31.32 7.14
N ARG A 9 -28.20 -30.34 7.68
CA ARG A 9 -26.91 -29.82 7.20
C ARG A 9 -25.89 -30.92 6.83
N ARG A 10 -25.97 -32.08 7.49
CA ARG A 10 -25.10 -33.24 7.24
C ARG A 10 -25.39 -33.97 5.92
N LYS A 11 -26.62 -33.92 5.42
CA LYS A 11 -27.00 -34.50 4.11
C LYS A 11 -26.53 -33.64 2.94
N PHE A 12 -26.49 -32.32 3.10
CA PHE A 12 -26.03 -31.39 2.05
C PHE A 12 -24.55 -31.58 1.71
N ILE A 13 -23.68 -31.66 2.71
CA ILE A 13 -22.23 -31.88 2.52
C ILE A 13 -21.94 -33.24 1.85
N ARG A 14 -22.76 -34.27 2.11
CA ARG A 14 -22.57 -35.58 1.49
C ARG A 14 -23.00 -35.60 0.02
N TYR A 15 -23.96 -34.75 -0.36
CA TYR A 15 -24.41 -34.63 -1.74
C TYR A 15 -23.42 -33.84 -2.61
N SER A 16 -22.77 -32.82 -2.05
CA SER A 16 -21.77 -32.02 -2.77
C SER A 16 -20.49 -32.79 -3.09
N VAL A 17 -20.14 -33.83 -2.31
CA VAL A 17 -18.96 -34.68 -2.57
C VAL A 17 -19.21 -35.68 -3.71
N ILE A 18 -20.46 -36.14 -3.93
CA ILE A 18 -20.79 -37.13 -4.97
C ILE A 18 -21.02 -36.45 -6.34
N GLY A 19 -21.41 -35.18 -6.36
CA GLY A 19 -21.80 -34.43 -7.56
C GLY A 19 -20.68 -33.71 -8.32
N GLY A 20 -19.41 -33.82 -7.92
CA GLY A 20 -18.26 -33.42 -8.74
C GLY A 20 -18.20 -31.96 -9.25
N ALA A 21 -18.99 -31.04 -8.72
CA ALA A 21 -19.01 -29.65 -9.15
C ALA A 21 -18.76 -28.72 -7.95
N VAL A 22 -17.50 -28.59 -7.55
CA VAL A 22 -17.06 -27.37 -6.85
C VAL A 22 -16.80 -26.36 -7.95
N VAL A 23 -17.75 -25.45 -8.17
CA VAL A 23 -17.49 -24.23 -8.94
C VAL A 23 -16.61 -23.36 -8.04
N PRO A 24 -15.34 -23.13 -8.36
CA PRO A 24 -14.56 -22.12 -7.67
C PRO A 24 -15.02 -20.77 -8.24
N LEU A 25 -16.11 -20.24 -7.70
CA LEU A 25 -16.48 -18.85 -7.88
C LEU A 25 -15.54 -18.02 -7.00
N LEU A 26 -14.75 -17.17 -7.65
CA LEU A 26 -13.94 -16.07 -7.11
C LEU A 26 -12.50 -16.41 -6.66
N SER A 27 -11.64 -16.72 -7.62
CA SER A 27 -10.19 -16.42 -7.52
C SER A 27 -9.77 -15.45 -8.63
N GLY A 28 -10.53 -14.36 -8.76
CA GLY A 28 -10.31 -13.29 -9.75
C GLY A 28 -9.83 -11.98 -9.13
N VAL A 29 -9.08 -12.02 -8.03
CA VAL A 29 -8.26 -10.88 -7.63
C VAL A 29 -6.90 -11.09 -8.28
N PRO A 30 -6.50 -10.30 -9.29
CA PRO A 30 -5.11 -10.29 -9.72
C PRO A 30 -4.29 -9.72 -8.56
N TYR A 31 -3.80 -10.61 -7.69
CA TYR A 31 -2.76 -10.27 -6.73
C TYR A 31 -1.44 -10.26 -7.52
N GLU A 32 -1.28 -9.26 -8.39
CA GLU A 32 0.01 -8.97 -9.02
C GLU A 32 0.98 -8.52 -7.92
N ASN A 33 1.59 -9.50 -7.25
CA ASN A 33 2.86 -9.29 -6.56
C ASN A 33 3.96 -9.25 -7.62
N GLU A 34 4.00 -8.21 -8.43
CA GLU A 34 5.25 -7.87 -9.12
C GLU A 34 6.24 -7.42 -8.05
N VAL A 35 7.06 -8.36 -7.58
CA VAL A 35 8.20 -8.07 -6.71
C VAL A 35 9.25 -7.39 -7.59
N TYR A 36 9.14 -6.07 -7.76
CA TYR A 36 10.23 -5.26 -8.28
C TYR A 36 11.36 -5.25 -7.25
N GLY A 37 12.35 -6.13 -7.44
CA GLY A 37 13.63 -6.13 -6.72
C GLY A 37 14.55 -4.99 -7.14
N GLY A 38 13.98 -3.79 -7.33
CA GLY A 38 14.74 -2.58 -7.65
C GLY A 38 15.25 -1.93 -6.38
N VAL A 39 16.57 -1.77 -6.27
CA VAL A 39 17.19 -0.76 -5.40
C VAL A 39 16.51 0.57 -5.71
N PHE A 40 16.00 1.27 -4.69
CA PHE A 40 15.22 2.50 -4.87
C PHE A 40 15.82 3.39 -5.97
N ASN A 41 15.01 3.75 -6.97
CA ASN A 41 15.45 4.63 -8.05
C ASN A 41 15.51 6.06 -7.53
N ALA A 42 16.65 6.43 -6.96
CA ALA A 42 16.94 7.80 -6.56
C ALA A 42 17.64 8.54 -7.71
N PRO A 43 17.32 9.82 -7.94
CA PRO A 43 18.07 10.64 -8.89
C PRO A 43 19.55 10.71 -8.49
N LYS A 44 20.43 10.65 -9.48
CA LYS A 44 21.89 10.68 -9.27
C LYS A 44 22.40 12.07 -8.85
N ASP A 45 21.70 13.11 -9.29
CA ASP A 45 22.01 14.51 -9.00
C ASP A 45 20.72 15.25 -8.67
N LEU A 46 20.63 15.80 -7.45
CA LEU A 46 19.48 16.57 -6.98
C LEU A 46 19.47 18.01 -7.50
N GLU A 47 20.61 18.53 -7.98
CA GLU A 47 20.73 19.90 -8.48
C GLU A 47 20.34 20.00 -9.96
N ASN A 48 20.53 18.93 -10.74
CA ASN A 48 20.24 18.86 -12.17
C ASN A 48 19.25 17.75 -12.53
N LEU A 49 18.05 17.80 -11.94
CA LEU A 49 16.98 16.83 -12.19
C LEU A 49 16.37 16.97 -13.59
N THR A 50 16.25 15.85 -14.30
CA THR A 50 15.39 15.78 -15.49
C THR A 50 13.92 16.01 -15.11
N GLU A 51 13.09 16.39 -16.08
CA GLU A 51 11.65 16.62 -15.84
C GLU A 51 10.97 15.36 -15.29
N MET A 52 11.34 14.19 -15.82
CA MET A 52 10.82 12.90 -15.36
C MET A 52 11.25 12.57 -13.93
N GLU A 53 12.50 12.82 -13.55
CA GLU A 53 12.95 12.59 -12.17
C GLU A 53 12.29 13.56 -11.19
N ARG A 54 12.03 14.79 -11.62
CA ARG A 54 11.41 15.82 -10.80
C ARG A 54 9.97 15.47 -10.40
N ILE A 55 9.16 14.99 -11.34
CA ILE A 55 7.75 14.66 -11.07
C ILE A 55 7.59 13.40 -10.20
N HIS A 56 8.61 12.53 -10.15
CA HIS A 56 8.59 11.31 -9.34
C HIS A 56 9.30 11.45 -7.99
N LEU A 57 9.89 12.61 -7.69
CA LEU A 57 10.59 12.84 -6.42
C LEU A 57 9.59 13.22 -5.31
N PRO A 58 9.41 12.40 -4.26
CA PRO A 58 8.54 12.74 -3.14
C PRO A 58 9.06 13.94 -2.36
N LYS A 59 8.20 14.93 -2.15
CA LYS A 59 8.44 16.00 -1.19
C LYS A 59 7.98 15.52 0.18
N VAL A 60 8.91 15.44 1.12
CA VAL A 60 8.65 14.92 2.46
C VAL A 60 8.86 16.03 3.48
N THR A 61 7.85 16.27 4.29
CA THR A 61 7.91 17.20 5.43
C THR A 61 7.77 16.38 6.70
N LEU A 62 8.85 16.29 7.46
CA LEU A 62 8.93 15.70 8.79
C LEU A 62 9.59 16.74 9.71
N PRO A 63 9.05 16.98 10.93
CA PRO A 63 9.73 17.84 11.90
C PRO A 63 11.15 17.35 12.17
N PRO A 64 12.14 18.26 12.30
CA PRO A 64 13.53 17.87 12.52
C PRO A 64 13.75 17.17 13.87
N VAL A 65 12.90 17.46 14.86
CA VAL A 65 12.91 16.83 16.17
C VAL A 65 11.47 16.46 16.51
N VAL A 66 11.28 15.22 16.95
CA VAL A 66 10.00 14.69 17.42
C VAL A 66 10.16 14.33 18.89
N GLU A 67 9.48 15.07 19.78
CA GLU A 67 9.53 14.81 21.23
C GLU A 67 8.79 13.52 21.59
N ASP A 68 7.64 13.27 20.95
CA ASP A 68 6.85 12.05 21.10
C ASP A 68 6.92 11.20 19.84
N GLY A 69 7.84 10.23 19.85
CA GLY A 69 8.00 9.27 18.76
C GLY A 69 6.77 8.39 18.50
N THR A 70 5.76 8.39 19.37
CA THR A 70 4.54 7.60 19.14
C THR A 70 3.59 8.22 18.11
N GLN A 71 3.72 9.53 17.85
CA GLN A 71 2.83 10.31 16.96
C GLN A 71 3.63 11.35 16.16
N ALA A 72 4.63 10.89 15.40
CA ALA A 72 5.38 11.75 14.50
C ALA A 72 4.53 12.11 13.27
N SER A 73 4.19 13.38 13.09
CA SER A 73 3.47 13.86 11.90
C SER A 73 4.38 13.88 10.68
N ILE A 74 3.97 13.23 9.59
CA ILE A 74 4.67 13.23 8.31
C ILE A 74 3.70 13.60 7.18
N VAL A 75 4.17 14.49 6.30
CA VAL A 75 3.45 14.86 5.08
C VAL A 75 4.30 14.49 3.89
N VAL A 76 3.67 13.83 2.91
CA VAL A 76 4.28 13.44 1.64
C VAL A 76 3.43 13.98 0.51
N SER A 77 4.05 14.66 -0.45
CA SER A 77 3.38 15.12 -1.67
C SER A 77 4.25 14.91 -2.91
N LEU A 78 3.60 14.69 -4.05
CA LEU A 78 4.26 14.61 -5.35
C LEU A 78 3.55 15.53 -6.34
N ASP A 79 4.33 16.28 -7.12
CA ASP A 79 3.84 17.07 -8.24
C ASP A 79 3.76 16.17 -9.49
N HIS A 80 2.84 15.19 -9.46
CA HIS A 80 2.69 14.19 -10.52
C HIS A 80 1.25 14.18 -11.07
N PRO A 81 1.04 14.10 -12.40
CA PRO A 81 -0.30 14.01 -12.99
C PRO A 81 -0.98 12.69 -12.60
N MET A 82 -2.22 12.74 -12.10
CA MET A 82 -2.99 11.55 -11.69
C MET A 82 -4.03 11.16 -12.74
N GLU A 83 -3.56 10.74 -13.91
CA GLU A 83 -4.41 10.35 -15.05
C GLU A 83 -4.65 8.83 -15.09
N GLU A 84 -5.62 8.38 -15.90
CA GLU A 84 -6.04 6.96 -15.94
C GLU A 84 -4.92 6.00 -16.36
N ASP A 85 -4.03 6.44 -17.25
CA ASP A 85 -2.89 5.69 -17.79
C ASP A 85 -1.55 6.01 -17.10
N HIS A 86 -1.46 7.15 -16.43
CA HIS A 86 -0.25 7.65 -15.79
C HIS A 86 -0.58 8.27 -14.43
N TYR A 87 -0.34 7.51 -13.37
CA TYR A 87 -0.54 7.95 -11.99
C TYR A 87 0.42 7.24 -11.04
N ILE A 88 0.64 7.83 -9.86
CA ILE A 88 1.40 7.19 -8.78
C ILE A 88 0.61 6.02 -8.22
N LYS A 89 1.15 4.80 -8.27
CA LYS A 89 0.43 3.60 -7.81
C LYS A 89 0.39 3.48 -6.29
N SER A 90 1.51 3.78 -5.63
CA SER A 90 1.59 3.64 -4.18
C SER A 90 2.70 4.48 -3.58
N ILE A 91 2.45 5.02 -2.39
CA ILE A 91 3.46 5.69 -1.59
C ILE A 91 3.74 4.83 -0.35
N GLN A 92 5.01 4.60 -0.06
CA GLN A 92 5.50 3.80 1.06
C GLN A 92 6.44 4.62 1.92
N ILE A 93 6.18 4.59 3.23
CA ILE A 93 7.01 5.22 4.26
C ILE A 93 7.73 4.11 5.03
N LEU A 94 9.05 4.19 5.09
CA LEU A 94 9.93 3.16 5.61
C LEU A 94 10.89 3.77 6.63
N ASN A 95 11.22 3.02 7.67
CA ASN A 95 12.32 3.35 8.58
C ASN A 95 13.08 2.07 8.92
N PHE A 96 14.25 1.89 8.32
CA PHE A 96 15.08 0.69 8.49
C PHE A 96 15.72 0.57 9.87
N ALA A 97 15.79 1.65 10.66
CA ALA A 97 16.32 1.63 12.01
C ALA A 97 15.31 1.01 13.01
N ASP A 98 14.03 1.00 12.66
CA ASP A 98 12.98 0.53 13.55
C ASP A 98 12.70 -0.97 13.36
N PRO A 99 12.29 -1.69 14.42
CA PRO A 99 11.90 -3.11 14.32
C PRO A 99 10.75 -3.33 13.34
N VAL A 100 9.83 -2.36 13.24
CA VAL A 100 8.77 -2.33 12.25
C VAL A 100 9.16 -1.34 11.17
N VAL A 101 9.70 -1.88 10.07
CA VAL A 101 10.27 -1.08 8.97
C VAL A 101 9.21 -0.30 8.21
N ILE A 102 8.11 -0.96 7.84
CA ILE A 102 7.02 -0.34 7.08
C ILE A 102 6.16 0.50 8.03
N LYS A 103 6.20 1.82 7.87
CA LYS A 103 5.42 2.78 8.67
C LYS A 103 4.05 3.06 8.05
N GLY A 104 3.95 2.97 6.74
CA GLY A 104 2.71 3.09 6.00
C GLY A 104 2.88 2.69 4.55
N LYS A 105 1.86 2.05 3.98
CA LYS A 105 1.74 1.75 2.55
C LYS A 105 0.37 2.22 2.09
N PHE A 106 0.37 3.17 1.18
CA PHE A 106 -0.83 3.83 0.68
C PHE A 106 -0.94 3.55 -0.80
N TYR A 107 -2.10 3.06 -1.23
CA TYR A 107 -2.39 2.83 -2.63
C TYR A 107 -3.23 3.99 -3.13
N MET A 108 -2.83 4.54 -4.27
CA MET A 108 -3.50 5.67 -4.89
C MET A 108 -4.16 5.20 -6.17
N THR A 109 -5.12 5.99 -6.64
CA THR A 109 -5.85 5.80 -7.88
C THR A 109 -5.94 7.14 -8.60
N PRO A 110 -6.17 7.16 -9.93
CA PRO A 110 -6.38 8.41 -10.66
C PRO A 110 -7.46 9.31 -10.04
N ILE A 111 -8.49 8.70 -9.43
CA ILE A 111 -9.61 9.39 -8.78
C ILE A 111 -9.16 10.26 -7.58
N ASN A 112 -8.00 9.99 -7.01
CA ASN A 112 -7.45 10.82 -5.94
C ASN A 112 -7.16 12.26 -6.40
N GLY A 113 -6.91 12.49 -7.70
CA GLY A 113 -6.63 13.79 -8.30
C GLY A 113 -5.25 14.36 -7.96
N GLU A 114 -4.73 14.09 -6.77
CA GLU A 114 -3.39 14.45 -6.34
C GLU A 114 -2.71 13.35 -5.52
N ALA A 115 -1.38 13.29 -5.61
CA ALA A 115 -0.55 12.41 -4.80
C ALA A 115 -0.15 13.09 -3.49
N PHE A 116 -1.09 13.17 -2.53
CA PHE A 116 -0.89 13.81 -1.22
C PHE A 116 -1.27 12.88 -0.06
N ILE A 117 -0.41 12.81 0.96
CA ILE A 117 -0.63 12.02 2.16
C ILE A 117 -0.18 12.83 3.38
N SER A 118 -1.06 12.92 4.37
CA SER A 118 -0.74 13.44 5.69
C SER A 118 -1.12 12.39 6.73
N THR A 119 -0.15 11.93 7.50
CA THR A 119 -0.37 10.86 8.48
C THR A 119 0.55 11.01 9.69
N GLN A 120 0.29 10.20 10.71
CA GLN A 120 1.15 10.10 11.88
C GLN A 120 1.77 8.70 11.92
N ILE A 121 3.08 8.65 12.15
CA ILE A 121 3.84 7.40 12.22
C ILE A 121 4.50 7.24 13.59
N ARG A 122 4.79 5.99 13.94
CA ARG A 122 5.57 5.65 15.13
C ARG A 122 7.04 5.51 14.76
N LEU A 123 7.90 6.24 15.44
CA LEU A 123 9.34 6.21 15.34
C LEU A 123 9.92 5.64 16.65
N ALA A 124 10.92 4.77 16.53
CA ALA A 124 11.75 4.45 17.69
C ALA A 124 12.55 5.71 18.09
N GLY A 125 12.77 5.88 19.39
CA GLY A 125 13.58 7.00 19.89
C GLY A 125 15.02 6.91 19.41
N GLY A 126 15.67 8.06 19.25
CA GLY A 126 17.05 8.18 18.78
C GLY A 126 17.16 8.88 17.44
N GLU A 127 18.36 8.84 16.86
CA GLU A 127 18.61 9.33 15.50
C GLU A 127 18.18 8.25 14.50
N GLY A 128 17.36 8.64 13.54
CA GLY A 128 16.83 7.73 12.52
C GLY A 128 16.54 8.46 11.22
N THR A 129 16.61 7.72 10.11
CA THR A 129 16.28 8.23 8.78
C THR A 129 14.99 7.60 8.30
N VAL A 130 14.02 8.44 7.95
CA VAL A 130 12.77 8.00 7.32
C VAL A 130 12.93 8.10 5.81
N TRP A 131 12.55 7.03 5.12
CA TRP A 131 12.60 6.89 3.67
C TRP A 131 11.17 6.91 3.12
N VAL A 132 10.99 7.59 2.00
CA VAL A 132 9.71 7.65 1.30
C VAL A 132 9.92 7.27 -0.15
N VAL A 133 9.05 6.40 -0.66
CA VAL A 133 9.13 5.81 -1.99
C VAL A 133 7.76 5.89 -2.62
N ALA A 134 7.67 6.39 -3.85
CA ALA A 134 6.44 6.56 -4.61
C ALA A 134 6.55 5.86 -5.97
#